data_AF-A0A2V9QV55-F1
#
_entry.id   AF-A0A2V9QV55-F1
#
_cell.length_a   1.000
_cell.length_b   1.000
_cell.length_c   1.000
_cell.angle_alpha   90.00
_cell.angle_beta   90.00
_cell.angle_gamma   90.00
#
_symmetry.space_group_name_H-M   'P 1'
#
loop_
_entity.id
_entity.type
_entity.pdbx_description
1 polymer ?
#
loop_
_entity_poly.entity_id
_entity_poly.type
_entity_poly.pdbx_seq_one_letter_code
_entity_poly.pdbx_strand_id
1 'polypeptide(L)'
;QTDCQYGCPLGRLALEIDPENRPAHKLIAENFQGWVGAVRECVEQMKDRLPRDTDADALATYVLAVMEGGVMLSRSYGSVEPFDRAVKQLRQHFRLLRAEDSGGKSRRSRGKSAR
;
A
#
# COMPACT_ATOMS: atom_id res chain seq x y z
N GLN A 1 15.31 3.64 -19.20
CA GLN A 1 14.33 2.73 -18.55
C GLN A 1 14.97 1.34 -18.51
N THR A 2 14.62 0.49 -17.55
CA THR A 2 15.25 -0.82 -17.30
C THR A 2 14.66 -1.96 -18.14
N ASP A 3 13.83 -1.64 -19.14
CA ASP A 3 13.05 -2.59 -19.95
C ASP A 3 12.29 -3.64 -19.13
N CYS A 4 11.90 -3.29 -17.89
CA CYS A 4 11.20 -4.15 -16.94
C CYS A 4 11.91 -5.49 -16.63
N GLN A 5 13.23 -5.57 -16.86
CA GLN A 5 13.99 -6.81 -16.66
C GLN A 5 14.32 -7.07 -15.18
N TYR A 6 14.42 -6.01 -14.38
CA TYR A 6 14.66 -6.10 -12.94
C TYR A 6 13.34 -6.09 -12.17
N GLY A 7 13.25 -6.94 -11.15
CA GLY A 7 12.13 -6.95 -10.19
C GLY A 7 12.60 -6.55 -8.79
N CYS A 8 11.73 -6.67 -7.78
CA CYS A 8 12.14 -6.49 -6.39
C CYS A 8 13.10 -7.64 -5.98
N PRO A 9 14.37 -7.35 -5.66
CA PRO A 9 15.33 -8.39 -5.30
C PRO A 9 14.90 -9.15 -4.03
N LEU A 10 14.29 -8.46 -3.07
CA LEU A 10 13.78 -9.09 -1.85
C LEU A 10 12.53 -9.92 -2.09
N GLY A 11 11.60 -9.43 -2.92
CA GLY A 11 10.44 -10.22 -3.33
C GLY A 11 10.84 -11.51 -4.05
N ARG A 12 11.90 -11.44 -4.87
CA ARG A 12 12.48 -12.63 -5.49
C ARG A 12 13.07 -13.59 -4.46
N LEU A 13 13.89 -13.09 -3.53
CA LEU A 13 14.46 -13.91 -2.46
C LEU A 13 13.37 -14.56 -1.60
N ALA A 14 12.29 -13.85 -1.29
CA ALA A 14 11.17 -14.38 -0.52
C ALA A 14 10.50 -15.60 -1.19
N LEU A 15 10.54 -15.68 -2.53
CA LEU A 15 9.94 -16.76 -3.31
C LEU A 15 10.92 -17.88 -3.65
N GLU A 16 12.22 -17.58 -3.80
CA GLU A 16 13.23 -18.54 -4.25
C GLU A 16 14.04 -19.19 -3.11
N ILE A 17 14.12 -18.55 -1.93
CA ILE A 17 14.82 -19.13 -0.78
C ILE A 17 14.05 -20.34 -0.24
N ASP A 18 14.80 -21.39 0.13
CA ASP A 18 14.28 -22.58 0.79
C ASP A 18 13.33 -22.20 1.96
N PRO A 19 12.08 -22.71 1.99
CA PRO A 19 11.14 -22.44 3.07
C PRO A 19 11.66 -22.76 4.49
N GLU A 20 12.57 -23.73 4.61
CA GLU A 20 13.18 -24.15 5.88
C GLU A 20 14.34 -23.24 6.32
N ASN A 21 14.81 -22.34 5.47
CA ASN A 21 15.82 -21.34 5.84
C ASN A 21 15.20 -20.20 6.67
N ARG A 22 14.79 -20.53 7.89
CA ARG A 22 14.16 -19.59 8.84
C ARG A 22 14.97 -18.31 9.09
N PRO A 23 16.32 -18.36 9.23
CA PRO A 23 17.11 -17.14 9.39
C PRO A 23 16.98 -16.16 8.23
N ALA A 24 17.00 -16.64 6.98
CA ALA A 24 16.86 -15.78 5.81
C ALA A 24 15.45 -15.17 5.70
N HIS A 25 14.41 -15.98 5.91
CA HIS A 25 13.02 -15.51 5.93
C HIS A 25 12.79 -14.44 7.00
N LYS A 26 13.45 -14.55 8.16
CA LYS A 26 13.39 -13.53 9.22
C LYS A 26 13.97 -12.19 8.75
N LEU A 27 15.14 -12.18 8.12
CA LEU A 27 15.76 -10.95 7.62
C LEU A 27 14.94 -10.28 6.51
N ILE A 28 14.34 -11.10 5.63
CA ILE A 28 13.44 -10.60 4.57
C ILE A 28 12.21 -9.96 5.20
N ALA A 29 11.60 -10.62 6.19
CA ALA A 29 10.44 -10.09 6.90
C ALA A 29 10.76 -8.78 7.62
N GLU A 30 11.91 -8.68 8.30
CA GLU A 30 12.37 -7.44 8.95
C GLU A 30 12.51 -6.29 7.95
N ASN A 31 13.03 -6.57 6.75
CA ASN A 31 13.12 -5.54 5.71
C ASN A 31 11.72 -5.09 5.23
N PHE A 32 10.82 -6.03 4.93
CA PHE A 32 9.45 -5.67 4.53
C PHE A 32 8.72 -4.91 5.64
N GLN A 33 8.91 -5.27 6.91
CA GLN A 33 8.38 -4.53 8.04
C GLN A 33 8.93 -3.09 8.08
N GLY A 34 10.21 -2.87 7.78
CA GLY A 34 10.78 -1.53 7.64
C GLY A 34 10.10 -0.72 6.54
N TRP A 35 9.85 -1.32 5.38
CA TRP A 35 9.16 -0.65 4.28
C TRP A 35 7.68 -0.36 4.59
N VAL A 36 6.95 -1.31 5.20
CA VAL A 36 5.58 -1.08 5.69
C VAL A 36 5.57 0.03 6.72
N GLY A 37 6.53 0.04 7.65
CA GLY A 37 6.68 1.08 8.67
C GLY A 37 6.84 2.47 8.07
N ALA A 38 7.70 2.63 7.06
CA ALA A 38 7.88 3.89 6.36
C ALA A 38 6.58 4.37 5.67
N VAL A 39 5.82 3.46 5.05
CA VAL A 39 4.53 3.80 4.45
C VAL A 39 3.49 4.17 5.51
N ARG A 40 3.46 3.43 6.63
CA ARG A 40 2.58 3.70 7.78
C ARG A 40 2.82 5.09 8.34
N GLU A 41 4.08 5.52 8.47
CA GLU A 41 4.41 6.89 8.89
C GLU A 41 3.79 7.93 7.96
N CYS A 42 3.82 7.71 6.64
CA CYS A 42 3.15 8.59 5.68
C CYS A 42 1.62 8.60 5.86
N VAL A 43 1.01 7.44 6.14
CA VAL A 43 -0.43 7.32 6.42
C VAL A 43 -0.81 8.08 7.69
N GLU A 44 -0.02 7.94 8.75
CA GLU A 44 -0.23 8.62 10.04
C GLU A 44 -0.13 10.15 9.91
N GLN A 45 0.78 10.65 9.08
CA GLN A 45 0.92 12.09 8.80
C GLN A 45 -0.33 12.71 8.13
N MET A 46 -1.19 11.90 7.52
CA MET A 46 -2.42 12.35 6.86
C MET A 46 -3.70 11.83 7.53
N LYS A 47 -3.61 11.30 8.75
CA LYS A 47 -4.73 10.69 9.48
C LYS A 47 -5.93 11.61 9.67
N ASP A 48 -5.71 12.92 9.74
CA ASP A 48 -6.74 13.95 9.87
C ASP A 48 -7.60 14.11 8.60
N ARG A 49 -7.10 13.59 7.48
CA ARG A 49 -7.75 13.61 6.16
C ARG A 49 -8.31 12.23 5.78
N LEU A 50 -8.16 11.23 6.63
CA LEU A 50 -8.64 9.87 6.41
C LEU A 50 -9.86 9.57 7.31
N PRO A 51 -10.68 8.55 6.98
CA PRO A 51 -11.73 8.08 7.89
C PRO A 51 -11.15 7.72 9.26
N ARG A 52 -11.89 8.05 10.33
CA ARG A 52 -11.41 7.91 11.72
C ARG A 52 -11.08 6.48 12.14
N ASP A 53 -11.68 5.50 11.48
CA ASP A 53 -11.54 4.06 11.69
C ASP A 53 -10.55 3.43 10.69
N THR A 54 -9.78 4.24 9.96
CA THR A 54 -8.74 3.73 9.05
C THR A 54 -7.65 3.03 9.86
N ASP A 55 -7.47 1.74 9.59
CA ASP A 55 -6.33 0.97 10.08
C ASP A 55 -5.07 1.32 9.26
N ALA A 56 -4.14 2.04 9.89
CA ALA A 56 -2.92 2.52 9.25
C ALA A 56 -1.96 1.38 8.89
N ASP A 57 -1.88 0.34 9.70
CA ASP A 57 -1.02 -0.83 9.47
C ASP A 57 -1.55 -1.65 8.29
N ALA A 58 -2.87 -1.86 8.23
CA ALA A 58 -3.50 -2.53 7.09
C ALA A 58 -3.35 -1.72 5.79
N LEU A 59 -3.58 -0.40 5.83
CA LEU A 59 -3.45 0.44 4.65
C LEU A 59 -2.01 0.52 4.13
N ALA A 60 -1.02 0.58 5.03
CA ALA A 60 0.40 0.55 4.66
C ALA A 60 0.80 -0.79 4.04
N THR A 61 0.33 -1.90 4.61
CA THR A 61 0.53 -3.25 4.05
C THR A 61 -0.09 -3.36 2.66
N TYR A 62 -1.31 -2.84 2.48
CA TYR A 62 -1.98 -2.81 1.18
C TYR A 62 -1.19 -2.03 0.13
N VAL A 63 -0.67 -0.84 0.48
CA VAL A 63 0.17 -0.04 -0.42
C VAL A 63 1.40 -0.83 -0.88
N LEU A 64 2.11 -1.47 0.05
CA LEU A 64 3.30 -2.25 -0.29
C LEU A 64 2.95 -3.43 -1.20
N ALA A 65 1.86 -4.16 -0.90
CA ALA A 65 1.39 -5.27 -1.72
C ALA A 65 1.04 -4.82 -3.15
N VAL A 66 0.40 -3.67 -3.32
CA VAL A 66 0.10 -3.09 -4.65
C VAL A 66 1.38 -2.75 -5.40
N MET A 67 2.38 -2.17 -4.74
CA MET A 67 3.66 -1.82 -5.37
C MET A 67 4.45 -3.05 -5.80
N GLU A 68 4.61 -4.04 -4.92
CA GLU A 68 5.30 -5.30 -5.21
C GLU A 68 4.59 -6.10 -6.32
N GLY A 69 3.26 -6.19 -6.25
CA GLY A 69 2.45 -6.81 -7.29
C GLY A 69 2.56 -6.09 -8.64
N GLY A 70 2.63 -4.75 -8.63
CA GLY A 70 2.87 -3.97 -9.83
C GLY A 70 4.22 -4.31 -10.49
N VAL A 71 5.29 -4.41 -9.69
CA VAL A 71 6.64 -4.76 -10.19
C VAL A 71 6.63 -6.16 -10.79
N MET A 72 5.99 -7.11 -10.10
CA MET A 72 5.80 -8.48 -10.59
C MET A 72 5.10 -8.49 -11.96
N LEU A 73 3.95 -7.82 -12.09
CA LEU A 73 3.20 -7.75 -13.34
C LEU A 73 4.00 -7.09 -14.46
N SER A 74 4.73 -6.01 -14.15
CA SER A 74 5.55 -5.32 -15.14
C SER A 74 6.66 -6.19 -15.71
N ARG A 75 7.31 -6.98 -14.85
CA ARG A 75 8.29 -7.98 -15.29
C ARG A 75 7.65 -9.08 -16.13
N SER A 76 6.51 -9.61 -15.71
CA SER A 76 5.80 -10.68 -16.42
C SER A 76 5.36 -10.27 -17.83
N TYR A 77 4.93 -9.02 -18.01
CA TYR A 77 4.49 -8.50 -19.29
C TYR A 77 5.57 -7.77 -20.10
N GLY A 78 6.78 -7.59 -19.54
CA GLY A 78 7.83 -6.80 -20.17
C GLY A 78 7.42 -5.34 -20.42
N SER A 79 6.58 -4.77 -19.56
CA SER A 79 5.99 -3.43 -19.75
C SER A 79 5.75 -2.74 -18.41
N VAL A 80 5.97 -1.42 -18.32
CA VAL A 80 5.70 -0.64 -17.11
C VAL A 80 4.22 -0.32 -16.92
N GLU A 81 3.41 -0.49 -17.97
CA GLU A 81 1.98 -0.13 -17.96
C GLU A 81 1.16 -0.74 -16.80
N PRO A 82 1.33 -2.02 -16.40
CA PRO A 82 0.62 -2.59 -15.26
C PRO A 82 0.94 -1.89 -13.94
N PHE A 83 2.20 -1.52 -13.70
CA PHE A 83 2.61 -0.76 -12.52
C PHE A 83 1.96 0.62 -12.52
N ASP A 84 1.96 1.32 -13.66
CA ASP A 84 1.30 2.63 -13.80
C ASP A 84 -0.20 2.55 -13.53
N ARG A 85 -0.87 1.50 -14.03
CA ARG A 85 -2.29 1.24 -13.76
C ARG A 85 -2.53 1.00 -12.26
N ALA A 86 -1.69 0.20 -11.61
CA ALA A 86 -1.77 -0.08 -10.18
C ALA A 86 -1.60 1.20 -9.33
N VAL A 87 -0.60 2.02 -9.63
CA VAL A 87 -0.37 3.31 -8.96
C VAL A 87 -1.53 4.28 -9.19
N LYS A 88 -2.05 4.36 -10.42
CA LYS A 88 -3.22 5.19 -10.74
C LYS A 88 -4.42 4.79 -9.88
N GLN A 89 -4.66 3.49 -9.72
CA GLN A 89 -5.77 2.98 -8.91
C GLN A 89 -5.53 3.19 -7.41
N LEU A 90 -4.30 3.03 -6.93
CA LEU A 90 -3.94 3.36 -5.55
C LEU A 90 -4.23 4.82 -5.22
N ARG A 91 -3.85 5.74 -6.12
CA ARG A 91 -4.17 7.18 -5.97
C ARG A 91 -5.67 7.42 -5.93
N GLN A 92 -6.44 6.71 -6.76
CA GLN A 92 -7.90 6.82 -6.74
C GLN A 92 -8.50 6.32 -5.43
N HIS A 93 -8.00 5.20 -4.89
CA HIS A 93 -8.42 4.69 -3.59
C HIS A 93 -8.22 5.72 -2.47
N PHE A 94 -7.05 6.36 -2.38
CA PHE A 94 -6.81 7.43 -1.42
C PHE A 94 -7.73 8.65 -1.63
N ARG A 95 -8.10 8.99 -2.87
CA ARG A 95 -9.08 10.06 -3.11
C ARG A 95 -10.45 9.72 -2.53
N LEU A 96 -10.89 8.48 -2.67
CA LEU A 96 -12.18 8.01 -2.15
C LEU A 96 -12.20 8.03 -0.61
N LEU A 97 -11.17 7.48 0.04
CA LEU A 97 -11.04 7.51 1.51
C LEU A 97 -11.14 8.95 2.05
N ARG A 98 -10.46 9.89 1.39
CA ARG A 98 -10.49 11.31 1.79
C ARG A 98 -11.83 12.00 1.55
N ALA A 99 -12.63 11.54 0.59
CA ALA A 99 -13.96 12.08 0.33
C ALA A 99 -14.96 11.64 1.42
N GLU A 100 -14.82 10.44 1.96
CA GLU A 100 -15.68 9.90 3.01
C GLU A 100 -15.56 10.67 4.34
N ASP A 101 -14.35 11.08 4.74
CA ASP A 101 -14.16 11.95 5.92
C ASP A 101 -14.93 13.29 5.78
N SER A 102 -14.97 13.82 4.56
CA SER A 102 -15.68 15.07 4.26
C SER A 102 -17.21 14.90 4.34
N GLY A 103 -17.73 13.74 3.90
CA GLY A 103 -19.16 13.41 3.94
C GLY A 103 -19.71 13.12 5.33
N GLY A 104 -18.90 12.51 6.21
CA GLY A 104 -19.27 12.20 7.59
C GLY A 104 -19.47 13.46 8.46
N LYS A 105 -18.70 14.52 8.21
CA LYS A 105 -18.86 15.83 8.87
C LYS A 105 -20.18 16.52 8.49
N SER A 106 -20.63 16.37 7.24
CA SER A 106 -21.89 16.95 6.74
C SER A 106 -23.14 16.20 7.23
N ARG A 107 -23.12 14.86 7.31
CA ARG A 107 -24.26 14.08 7.85
C ARG A 107 -24.47 14.30 9.36
N ARG A 108 -23.41 14.53 10.14
CA ARG A 108 -23.51 14.78 11.58
C ARG A 108 -24.08 16.15 11.97
N SER A 109 -23.94 17.18 11.12
CA SER A 109 -24.50 18.51 11.41
C SER A 109 -26.02 18.55 11.23
N ARG A 110 -26.55 17.81 10.25
CA ARG A 110 -28.01 17.70 10.00
C ARG A 110 -28.80 16.97 11.09
N GLY A 111 -28.15 16.08 11.86
CA GLY A 111 -28.81 15.33 12.94
C GLY A 111 -28.92 16.07 14.28
N LYS A 112 -28.24 17.22 14.46
CA LYS A 112 -28.23 17.99 15.71
C LYS A 112 -29.21 19.17 15.77
N SER A 113 -29.95 19.45 14.70
CA SER A 113 -30.91 20.56 14.62
C SER A 113 -32.36 20.17 14.95
N ALA A 114 -32.60 18.94 15.41
CA ALA A 114 -33.92 18.47 15.83
C ALA A 114 -33.89 18.08 17.31
N ARG A 115 -33.80 19.06 18.21
CA ARG A 115 -34.15 18.96 19.62
C ARG A 115 -34.50 20.33 20.18
#